data_AF-A0A9Q0NPZ3-F1
#
_entry.id   AF-A0A9Q0NPZ3-F1
#
_cell.length_a   1.000
_cell.length_b   1.000
_cell.length_c   1.000
_cell.angle_alpha   90.00
_cell.angle_beta   90.00
_cell.angle_gamma   90.00
#
_symmetry.space_group_name_H-M   'P 1'
#
loop_
_entity.id
_entity.type
_entity.pdbx_description
1 polymer ?
#
loop_
_entity_poly.entity_id
_entity_poly.type
_entity_poly.pdbx_seq_one_letter_code
_entity_poly.pdbx_strand_id
1 'polypeptide(L)'
;MEKDDAIALKETIIQEKVDSIASLQSEISSLKKKGNIDAQEQVGKAHARAGELEKQVEKLSKVLETQQQEKDALEARASEAEKKISDLNSKLADLEKINVEQKSKIRKTERALKIAEEELIKTKSEAISKAKELMEVHGAWLPPWLAVQLIRCQSLAHTHWSEHGKPAMELAIQKALEKKAQAEKWAEPHVETIKTKWVPAIKEQWVVITTQVKPHVQSLTAKTVEVYEASKTTITPHVIRVQEIADPYFQEAKKFGKPYIDQVATMTKPHVDKVKVALKPYTKEAVHAYGKFLESATTYHNQVQVTVQETLEKHELTKPLAMKELIWFIASALLALPIIILARACSSIFCKKAKKPTRNAQTNPSRRKAKRGHPDK
;
A
#
# COMPACT_ATOMS: atom_id res chain seq x y z
N MET A 1 -129.56 2.74 -39.86
CA MET A 1 -128.28 2.56 -40.57
C MET A 1 -127.20 3.24 -39.75
N GLU A 2 -126.66 2.59 -38.71
CA GLU A 2 -125.62 3.22 -37.87
C GLU A 2 -124.74 2.23 -37.06
N LYS A 3 -124.92 0.91 -37.25
CA LYS A 3 -124.21 -0.12 -36.46
C LYS A 3 -123.15 -0.88 -37.28
N ASP A 4 -123.35 -1.02 -38.58
CA ASP A 4 -122.48 -1.82 -39.45
C ASP A 4 -121.23 -1.04 -39.92
N ASP A 5 -121.33 0.28 -40.14
CA ASP A 5 -120.17 1.14 -40.48
C ASP A 5 -119.18 1.28 -39.31
N ALA A 6 -119.68 1.25 -38.06
CA ALA A 6 -118.83 1.29 -36.86
C ALA A 6 -118.09 -0.03 -36.61
N ILE A 7 -118.57 -1.15 -37.16
CA ILE A 7 -117.92 -2.47 -37.08
C ILE A 7 -116.81 -2.54 -38.14
N ALA A 8 -117.08 -2.11 -39.37
CA ALA A 8 -116.09 -2.07 -40.44
C ALA A 8 -114.88 -1.16 -40.13
N LEU A 9 -115.13 -0.01 -39.46
CA LEU A 9 -114.07 0.88 -38.98
C LEU A 9 -113.23 0.25 -37.85
N LYS A 10 -113.84 -0.57 -36.99
CA LYS A 10 -113.11 -1.28 -35.94
C LYS A 10 -112.29 -2.44 -36.49
N GLU A 11 -112.79 -3.15 -37.50
CA GLU A 11 -112.06 -4.22 -38.17
C GLU A 11 -110.84 -3.72 -38.94
N THR A 12 -110.94 -2.57 -39.63
CA THR A 12 -109.80 -1.93 -40.30
C THR A 12 -108.73 -1.47 -39.31
N ILE A 13 -109.13 -0.86 -38.19
CA ILE A 13 -108.21 -0.50 -37.10
C ILE A 13 -107.56 -1.75 -36.49
N ILE A 14 -108.32 -2.83 -36.26
CA ILE A 14 -107.77 -4.08 -35.74
C ILE A 14 -106.76 -4.68 -36.72
N GLN A 15 -107.06 -4.67 -38.03
CA GLN A 15 -106.16 -5.18 -39.05
C GLN A 15 -104.85 -4.37 -39.12
N GLU A 16 -104.91 -3.04 -39.09
CA GLU A 16 -103.70 -2.19 -39.01
C GLU A 16 -102.86 -2.45 -37.75
N LYS A 17 -103.53 -2.73 -36.62
CA LYS A 17 -102.84 -3.08 -35.37
C LYS A 17 -102.20 -4.45 -35.44
N VAL A 18 -102.86 -5.44 -36.06
CA VAL A 18 -102.31 -6.77 -36.30
C VAL A 18 -101.11 -6.70 -37.24
N ASP A 19 -101.19 -5.92 -38.31
CA ASP A 19 -100.09 -5.74 -39.26
C ASP A 19 -98.91 -4.99 -38.61
N SER A 20 -99.18 -4.00 -37.76
CA SER A 20 -98.16 -3.32 -36.94
C SER A 20 -97.48 -4.27 -35.95
N ILE A 21 -98.24 -5.16 -35.30
CA ILE A 21 -97.68 -6.16 -34.38
C ILE A 21 -96.81 -7.16 -35.15
N ALA A 22 -97.24 -7.60 -36.33
CA ALA A 22 -96.46 -8.49 -37.19
C ALA A 22 -95.16 -7.83 -37.67
N SER A 23 -95.21 -6.54 -38.02
CA SER A 23 -94.03 -5.74 -38.38
C SER A 23 -93.04 -5.61 -37.21
N LEU A 24 -93.52 -5.28 -36.01
CA LEU A 24 -92.69 -5.18 -34.81
C LEU A 24 -92.09 -6.53 -34.39
N GLN A 25 -92.83 -7.64 -34.51
CA GLN A 25 -92.30 -8.98 -34.23
C GLN A 25 -91.21 -9.39 -35.21
N SER A 26 -91.36 -9.03 -36.50
CA SER A 26 -90.33 -9.19 -37.53
C SER A 26 -89.06 -8.39 -37.18
N GLU A 27 -89.24 -7.14 -36.77
CA GLU A 27 -88.14 -6.24 -36.43
C GLU A 27 -87.39 -6.70 -35.17
N ILE A 28 -88.12 -7.13 -34.13
CA ILE A 28 -87.56 -7.73 -32.91
C ILE A 28 -86.78 -9.01 -33.25
N SER A 29 -87.30 -9.84 -34.15
CA SER A 29 -86.62 -11.07 -34.58
C SER A 29 -85.33 -10.76 -35.35
N SER A 30 -85.34 -9.71 -36.18
CA SER A 30 -84.15 -9.25 -36.90
C SER A 30 -83.07 -8.70 -35.97
N LEU A 31 -83.47 -7.89 -34.97
CA LEU A 31 -82.56 -7.30 -34.00
C LEU A 31 -81.97 -8.36 -33.06
N LYS A 32 -82.78 -9.33 -32.62
CA LYS A 32 -82.29 -10.46 -31.82
C LYS A 32 -81.28 -11.31 -32.58
N LYS A 33 -81.52 -11.58 -33.87
CA LYS A 33 -80.59 -12.33 -34.72
C LYS A 33 -79.30 -11.55 -34.98
N LYS A 34 -79.40 -10.25 -35.25
CA LYS A 34 -78.24 -9.37 -35.45
C LYS A 34 -77.40 -9.24 -34.17
N GLY A 35 -78.05 -9.06 -33.01
CA GLY A 35 -77.37 -9.01 -31.70
C GLY A 35 -76.66 -10.31 -31.33
N ASN A 36 -77.26 -11.48 -31.63
CA ASN A 36 -76.59 -12.77 -31.40
C ASN A 36 -75.37 -12.98 -32.31
N ILE A 37 -75.44 -12.58 -33.58
CA ILE A 37 -74.31 -12.72 -34.52
C ILE A 37 -73.14 -11.82 -34.10
N ASP A 38 -73.41 -10.57 -33.73
CA ASP A 38 -72.38 -9.61 -33.30
C ASP A 38 -71.71 -10.04 -31.98
N ALA A 39 -72.49 -10.56 -31.03
CA ALA A 39 -71.99 -11.12 -29.78
C ALA A 39 -71.13 -12.38 -30.03
N GLN A 40 -71.56 -13.27 -30.92
CA GLN A 40 -70.83 -14.49 -31.24
C GLN A 40 -69.52 -14.20 -32.00
N GLU A 41 -69.48 -13.19 -32.86
CA GLU A 41 -68.26 -12.72 -33.53
C GLU A 41 -67.28 -12.08 -32.54
N GLN A 42 -67.77 -11.28 -31.57
CA GLN A 42 -66.94 -10.73 -30.50
C GLN A 42 -66.34 -11.82 -29.61
N VAL A 43 -67.12 -12.84 -29.24
CA VAL A 43 -66.66 -13.98 -28.43
C VAL A 43 -65.58 -14.78 -29.17
N GLY A 44 -65.74 -14.99 -30.49
CA GLY A 44 -64.70 -15.62 -31.32
C GLY A 44 -63.38 -14.84 -31.35
N LYS A 45 -63.44 -13.51 -31.49
CA LYS A 45 -62.25 -12.63 -31.44
C LYS A 45 -61.60 -12.62 -30.06
N ALA A 46 -62.39 -12.65 -28.98
CA ALA A 46 -61.89 -12.72 -27.62
C ALA A 46 -61.17 -14.05 -27.33
N HIS A 47 -61.72 -15.19 -27.78
CA HIS A 47 -61.07 -16.49 -27.64
C HIS A 47 -59.77 -16.61 -28.45
N ALA A 48 -59.73 -16.06 -29.68
CA ALA A 48 -58.50 -16.02 -30.46
C ALA A 48 -57.39 -15.21 -29.76
N ARG A 49 -57.74 -14.04 -29.19
CA ARG A 49 -56.81 -13.22 -28.41
C ARG A 49 -56.36 -13.91 -27.12
N ALA A 50 -57.27 -14.61 -26.43
CA ALA A 50 -56.94 -15.37 -25.23
C ALA A 50 -55.93 -16.49 -25.54
N GLY A 51 -56.13 -17.25 -26.62
CA GLY A 51 -55.18 -18.29 -27.03
C GLY A 51 -53.82 -17.75 -27.50
N GLU A 52 -53.77 -16.54 -28.07
CA GLU A 52 -52.51 -15.88 -28.39
C GLU A 52 -51.76 -15.39 -27.16
N LEU A 53 -52.47 -14.79 -26.19
CA LEU A 53 -51.91 -14.40 -24.89
C LEU A 53 -51.40 -15.61 -24.10
N GLU A 54 -52.12 -16.73 -24.12
CA GLU A 54 -51.71 -17.97 -23.47
C GLU A 54 -50.39 -18.52 -24.05
N LYS A 55 -50.23 -18.48 -25.38
CA LYS A 55 -48.95 -18.82 -26.04
C LYS A 55 -47.82 -17.87 -25.65
N GLN A 56 -48.09 -16.57 -25.49
CA GLN A 56 -47.09 -15.61 -25.03
C GLN A 56 -46.68 -15.86 -23.58
N VAL A 57 -47.64 -16.18 -22.70
CA VAL A 57 -47.37 -16.55 -21.30
C VAL A 57 -46.53 -17.82 -21.24
N GLU A 58 -46.85 -18.84 -22.03
CA GLU A 58 -46.07 -20.08 -22.05
C GLU A 58 -44.63 -19.84 -22.55
N LYS A 59 -44.45 -18.98 -23.57
CA LYS A 59 -43.13 -18.59 -24.06
C LYS A 59 -42.33 -17.81 -23.01
N LEU A 60 -42.97 -16.86 -22.32
CA LEU A 60 -42.33 -16.10 -21.24
C LEU A 60 -41.98 -17.01 -20.05
N SER A 61 -42.83 -17.98 -19.71
CA SER A 61 -42.56 -18.97 -18.66
C SER A 61 -41.29 -19.78 -18.97
N LYS A 62 -41.14 -20.26 -20.21
CA LYS A 62 -39.94 -21.00 -20.64
C LYS A 62 -38.68 -20.13 -20.57
N VAL A 63 -38.76 -18.86 -20.98
CA VAL A 63 -37.63 -17.92 -20.88
C VAL A 63 -37.25 -17.67 -19.42
N LEU A 64 -38.24 -17.51 -18.54
CA LEU A 64 -38.02 -17.31 -17.10
C LEU A 64 -37.31 -18.52 -16.46
N GLU A 65 -37.73 -19.74 -16.79
CA GLU A 65 -37.09 -20.97 -16.33
C GLU A 65 -35.62 -21.05 -16.78
N THR A 66 -35.35 -20.74 -18.06
CA THR A 66 -33.96 -20.74 -18.56
C THR A 66 -33.09 -19.68 -17.87
N GLN A 67 -33.62 -18.48 -17.64
CA GLN A 67 -32.89 -17.42 -16.93
C GLN A 67 -32.63 -17.78 -15.47
N GLN A 68 -33.57 -18.47 -14.82
CA GLN A 68 -33.39 -18.94 -13.45
C GLN A 68 -32.27 -19.99 -13.36
N GLN A 69 -32.22 -20.93 -14.30
CA GLN A 69 -31.13 -21.91 -14.35
C GLN A 69 -29.76 -21.25 -14.62
N GLU A 70 -29.70 -20.26 -15.52
CA GLU A 70 -28.47 -19.50 -15.76
C GLU A 70 -28.02 -18.71 -14.53
N LYS A 71 -28.98 -18.09 -13.81
CA LYS A 71 -28.71 -17.40 -12.55
C LYS A 71 -28.12 -18.36 -11.51
N ASP A 72 -28.71 -19.52 -11.32
CA ASP A 72 -28.24 -20.52 -10.35
C ASP A 72 -26.84 -21.03 -10.72
N ALA A 73 -26.56 -21.23 -12.00
CA ALA A 73 -25.24 -21.61 -12.50
C ALA A 73 -24.19 -20.50 -12.27
N LEU A 74 -24.57 -19.24 -12.47
CA LEU A 74 -23.69 -18.08 -12.20
C LEU A 74 -23.43 -17.91 -10.70
N GLU A 75 -24.44 -18.09 -9.85
CA GLU A 75 -24.32 -18.04 -8.40
C GLU A 75 -23.40 -19.14 -7.86
N ALA A 76 -23.53 -20.37 -8.39
CA ALA A 76 -22.62 -21.46 -8.08
C ALA A 76 -21.17 -21.12 -8.45
N ARG A 77 -20.94 -20.59 -9.65
CA ARG A 77 -19.60 -20.14 -10.11
C ARG A 77 -19.05 -19.00 -9.26
N ALA A 78 -19.89 -18.04 -8.87
CA ALA A 78 -19.50 -16.94 -8.00
C ALA A 78 -19.04 -17.46 -6.63
N SER A 79 -19.81 -18.39 -6.03
CA SER A 79 -19.46 -18.99 -4.74
C SER A 79 -18.14 -19.80 -4.79
N GLU A 80 -17.87 -20.46 -5.92
CA GLU A 80 -16.60 -21.19 -6.12
C GLU A 80 -15.43 -20.22 -6.31
N ALA A 81 -15.63 -19.13 -7.04
CA ALA A 81 -14.63 -18.07 -7.21
C ALA A 81 -14.32 -17.38 -5.87
N GLU A 82 -15.31 -17.10 -5.04
CA GLU A 82 -15.13 -16.56 -3.69
C GLU A 82 -14.29 -17.49 -2.80
N LYS A 83 -14.56 -18.80 -2.83
CA LYS A 83 -13.75 -19.79 -2.12
C LYS A 83 -12.29 -19.77 -2.60
N LYS A 84 -12.06 -19.74 -3.92
CA LYS A 84 -10.70 -19.64 -4.50
C LYS A 84 -10.00 -18.35 -4.09
N ILE A 85 -10.70 -17.21 -4.08
CA ILE A 85 -10.15 -15.92 -3.63
C ILE A 85 -9.75 -16.00 -2.14
N SER A 86 -10.59 -16.62 -1.30
CA SER A 86 -10.28 -16.78 0.13
C SER A 86 -9.05 -17.67 0.37
N ASP A 87 -8.89 -18.76 -0.39
CA ASP A 87 -7.72 -19.64 -0.34
C ASP A 87 -6.44 -18.97 -0.88
N LEU A 88 -6.55 -18.18 -1.95
CA LEU A 88 -5.42 -17.40 -2.46
C LEU A 88 -5.00 -16.30 -1.46
N ASN A 89 -5.95 -15.66 -0.79
CA ASN A 89 -5.68 -14.66 0.24
C ASN A 89 -4.97 -15.26 1.46
N SER A 90 -5.36 -16.45 1.91
CA SER A 90 -4.66 -17.13 3.02
C SER A 90 -3.23 -17.49 2.65
N LYS A 91 -3.01 -18.04 1.45
CA LYS A 91 -1.67 -18.34 0.91
C LYS A 91 -0.81 -17.09 0.77
N LEU A 92 -1.39 -15.98 0.34
CA LEU A 92 -0.69 -14.70 0.21
C LEU A 92 -0.24 -14.16 1.58
N ALA A 93 -1.10 -14.26 2.60
CA ALA A 93 -0.76 -13.88 3.97
C ALA A 93 0.38 -14.73 4.56
N ASP A 94 0.40 -16.03 4.28
CA ASP A 94 1.49 -16.91 4.73
C ASP A 94 2.81 -16.63 4.01
N LEU A 95 2.77 -16.35 2.70
CA LEU A 95 3.95 -15.90 1.95
C LEU A 95 4.49 -14.56 2.47
N GLU A 96 3.62 -13.63 2.84
CA GLU A 96 4.03 -12.35 3.45
C GLU A 96 4.76 -12.58 4.78
N LYS A 97 4.24 -13.45 5.65
CA LYS A 97 4.91 -13.81 6.91
C LYS A 97 6.30 -14.42 6.66
N ILE A 98 6.41 -15.36 5.72
CA ILE A 98 7.70 -15.98 5.36
C ILE A 98 8.69 -14.93 4.84
N ASN A 99 8.23 -14.00 4.00
CA ASN A 99 9.07 -12.92 3.49
C ASN A 99 9.60 -12.02 4.61
N VAL A 100 8.73 -11.60 5.54
CA VAL A 100 9.12 -10.81 6.72
C VAL A 100 10.14 -11.57 7.57
N GLU A 101 9.93 -12.87 7.79
CA GLU A 101 10.85 -13.72 8.55
C GLU A 101 12.23 -13.82 7.86
N GLN A 102 12.25 -14.11 6.56
CA GLN A 102 13.48 -14.19 5.78
C GLN A 102 14.24 -12.86 5.77
N LYS A 103 13.54 -11.74 5.56
CA LYS A 103 14.12 -10.39 5.62
C LYS A 103 14.74 -10.10 6.99
N SER A 104 14.13 -10.59 8.07
CA SER A 104 14.69 -10.46 9.41
C SER A 104 15.97 -11.30 9.60
N LYS A 105 16.02 -12.52 9.04
CA LYS A 105 17.20 -13.41 9.06
C LYS A 105 18.36 -12.79 8.28
N ILE A 106 18.10 -12.29 7.07
CA ILE A 106 19.10 -11.59 6.24
C ILE A 106 19.69 -10.39 6.98
N ARG A 107 18.86 -9.55 7.59
CA ARG A 107 19.35 -8.41 8.39
C ARG A 107 20.22 -8.83 9.58
N LYS A 108 19.96 -9.99 10.19
CA LYS A 108 20.80 -10.51 11.29
C LYS A 108 22.16 -10.98 10.76
N THR A 109 22.17 -11.73 9.65
CA THR A 109 23.41 -12.21 9.03
C THR A 109 24.26 -11.06 8.48
N GLU A 110 23.65 -10.04 7.87
CA GLU A 110 24.34 -8.84 7.40
C GLU A 110 25.03 -8.07 8.54
N ARG A 111 24.38 -7.95 9.70
CA ARG A 111 25.00 -7.30 10.87
C ARG A 111 26.16 -8.10 11.42
N ALA A 112 26.01 -9.42 11.53
CA ALA A 112 27.08 -10.29 12.00
C ALA A 112 28.29 -10.22 11.05
N LEU A 113 28.04 -10.18 9.74
CA LEU A 113 29.07 -10.02 8.73
C LEU A 113 29.80 -8.67 8.86
N LYS A 114 29.08 -7.55 9.02
CA LYS A 114 29.71 -6.24 9.24
C LYS A 114 30.56 -6.19 10.51
N ILE A 115 30.07 -6.77 11.60
CA ILE A 115 30.84 -6.86 12.85
C ILE A 115 32.12 -7.66 12.62
N ALA A 116 32.03 -8.82 11.95
CA ALA A 116 33.19 -9.64 11.64
C ALA A 116 34.19 -8.91 10.72
N GLU A 117 33.72 -8.15 9.72
CA GLU A 117 34.57 -7.32 8.85
C GLU A 117 35.26 -6.18 9.63
N GLU A 118 34.54 -5.47 10.50
CA GLU A 118 35.09 -4.41 11.34
C GLU A 118 36.13 -4.96 12.34
N GLU A 119 35.85 -6.10 12.97
CA GLU A 119 36.79 -6.78 13.86
C GLU A 119 38.03 -7.28 13.11
N LEU A 120 37.88 -7.80 11.89
CA LEU A 120 39.00 -8.19 11.03
C LEU A 120 39.87 -6.96 10.69
N ILE A 121 39.26 -5.86 10.25
CA ILE A 121 40.00 -4.63 9.93
C ILE A 121 40.73 -4.10 11.16
N LYS A 122 40.07 -4.07 12.32
CA LYS A 122 40.66 -3.62 13.58
C LYS A 122 41.84 -4.51 13.98
N THR A 123 41.66 -5.82 14.05
CA THR A 123 42.71 -6.77 14.44
C THR A 123 43.91 -6.72 13.48
N LYS A 124 43.65 -6.58 12.17
CA LYS A 124 44.71 -6.39 11.17
C LYS A 124 45.48 -5.09 11.40
N SER A 125 44.78 -3.98 11.66
CA SER A 125 45.43 -2.69 11.93
C SER A 125 46.24 -2.71 13.23
N GLU A 126 45.73 -3.35 14.27
CA GLU A 126 46.40 -3.51 15.56
C GLU A 126 47.66 -4.38 15.41
N ALA A 127 47.56 -5.51 14.68
CA ALA A 127 48.71 -6.36 14.37
C ALA A 127 49.79 -5.60 13.57
N ILE A 128 49.40 -4.80 12.57
CA ILE A 128 50.35 -3.97 11.80
C ILE A 128 51.01 -2.92 12.71
N SER A 129 50.24 -2.26 13.58
CA SER A 129 50.79 -1.26 14.51
C SER A 129 51.78 -1.86 15.51
N LYS A 130 51.44 -3.00 16.12
CA LYS A 130 52.32 -3.74 17.04
C LYS A 130 53.56 -4.27 16.33
N ALA A 131 53.42 -4.75 15.09
CA ALA A 131 54.57 -5.17 14.28
C ALA A 131 55.52 -4.00 13.99
N LYS A 132 54.98 -2.80 13.73
CA LYS A 132 55.77 -1.59 13.52
C LYS A 132 56.46 -1.11 14.79
N GLU A 133 55.76 -1.07 15.92
CA GLU A 133 56.33 -0.75 17.24
C GLU A 133 57.42 -1.75 17.62
N LEU A 134 57.20 -3.04 17.39
CA LEU A 134 58.21 -4.08 17.57
C LEU A 134 59.43 -3.80 16.67
N MET A 135 59.23 -3.53 15.38
CA MET A 135 60.32 -3.24 14.45
C MET A 135 61.13 -1.99 14.85
N GLU A 136 60.48 -0.95 15.37
CA GLU A 136 61.11 0.28 15.85
C GLU A 136 61.89 0.06 17.16
N VAL A 137 61.32 -0.65 18.14
CA VAL A 137 61.98 -0.98 19.42
C VAL A 137 63.13 -1.97 19.23
N HIS A 138 63.07 -2.83 18.20
CA HIS A 138 63.96 -3.97 18.06
C HIS A 138 65.05 -3.78 16.98
N GLY A 139 64.98 -2.73 16.16
CA GLY A 139 65.99 -2.41 15.14
C GLY A 139 67.42 -2.20 15.70
N ALA A 140 67.55 -1.95 17.00
CA ALA A 140 68.84 -1.80 17.69
C ALA A 140 69.05 -2.74 18.90
N TRP A 141 68.10 -3.63 19.24
CA TRP A 141 68.17 -4.48 20.44
C TRP A 141 68.06 -5.99 20.19
N LEU A 142 67.64 -6.43 19.00
CA LEU A 142 67.59 -7.86 18.68
C LEU A 142 69.00 -8.45 18.61
N PRO A 143 69.35 -9.44 19.46
CA PRO A 143 70.61 -10.14 19.34
C PRO A 143 70.72 -10.79 17.94
N PRO A 144 71.90 -10.82 17.30
CA PRO A 144 72.07 -11.37 15.95
C PRO A 144 71.50 -12.78 15.76
N TRP A 145 71.50 -13.61 16.80
CA TRP A 145 70.92 -14.96 16.76
C TRP A 145 69.39 -14.97 16.61
N LEU A 146 68.66 -14.00 17.18
CA LEU A 146 67.21 -13.92 17.12
C LEU A 146 66.74 -13.30 15.79
N ALA A 147 67.51 -12.36 15.23
CA ALA A 147 67.28 -11.84 13.89
C ALA A 147 67.39 -12.94 12.82
N VAL A 148 68.42 -13.79 12.91
CA VAL A 148 68.58 -14.96 12.02
C VAL A 148 67.40 -15.93 12.16
N GLN A 149 66.91 -16.14 13.39
CA GLN A 149 65.78 -17.05 13.62
C GLN A 149 64.45 -16.48 13.12
N LEU A 150 64.23 -15.17 13.24
CA LEU A 150 63.06 -14.50 12.66
C LEU A 150 63.06 -14.58 11.13
N ILE A 151 64.21 -14.38 10.49
CA ILE A 151 64.36 -14.53 9.03
C ILE A 151 64.04 -15.98 8.61
N ARG A 152 64.48 -16.97 9.40
CA ARG A 152 64.18 -18.38 9.15
C ARG A 152 62.70 -18.72 9.34
N CYS A 153 62.05 -18.16 10.35
CA CYS A 153 60.60 -18.31 10.53
C CYS A 153 59.81 -17.64 9.41
N GLN A 154 60.25 -16.46 8.96
CA GLN A 154 59.63 -15.73 7.86
C GLN A 154 59.75 -16.51 6.53
N SER A 155 60.91 -17.10 6.24
CA SER A 155 61.10 -17.90 5.04
C SER A 155 60.26 -19.18 5.08
N LEU A 156 60.20 -19.89 6.20
CA LEU A 156 59.33 -21.06 6.40
C LEU A 156 57.84 -20.74 6.27
N ALA A 157 57.40 -19.62 6.86
CA ALA A 157 56.01 -19.17 6.74
C ALA A 157 55.69 -18.79 5.29
N HIS A 158 56.62 -18.15 4.59
CA HIS A 158 56.47 -17.78 3.19
C HIS A 158 56.39 -19.01 2.28
N THR A 159 57.29 -19.99 2.46
CA THR A 159 57.26 -21.24 1.67
C THR A 159 55.97 -22.01 1.95
N HIS A 160 55.59 -22.19 3.22
CA HIS A 160 54.37 -22.91 3.57
C HIS A 160 53.09 -22.21 3.05
N TRP A 161 53.04 -20.87 3.12
CA TRP A 161 51.96 -20.09 2.51
C TRP A 161 51.91 -20.28 0.99
N SER A 162 53.06 -20.28 0.32
CA SER A 162 53.13 -20.44 -1.13
C SER A 162 52.73 -21.85 -1.60
N GLU A 163 53.11 -22.89 -0.85
CA GLU A 163 52.86 -24.29 -1.19
C GLU A 163 51.43 -24.73 -0.86
N HIS A 164 50.87 -24.25 0.26
CA HIS A 164 49.60 -24.77 0.78
C HIS A 164 48.52 -23.69 0.96
N GLY A 165 48.88 -22.49 1.41
CA GLY A 165 47.91 -21.43 1.70
C GLY A 165 47.34 -20.79 0.44
N LYS A 166 48.21 -20.38 -0.50
CA LYS A 166 47.83 -19.72 -1.75
C LYS A 166 46.94 -20.59 -2.64
N PRO A 167 47.25 -21.89 -2.89
CA PRO A 167 46.39 -22.75 -3.70
C PRO A 167 45.02 -22.99 -3.07
N ALA A 168 44.95 -23.15 -1.75
CA ALA A 168 43.68 -23.33 -1.04
C ALA A 168 42.78 -22.08 -1.13
N MET A 169 43.39 -20.89 -1.04
CA MET A 169 42.67 -19.62 -1.17
C MET A 169 42.18 -19.38 -2.60
N GLU A 170 43.00 -19.68 -3.62
CA GLU A 170 42.59 -19.59 -5.03
C GLU A 170 41.44 -20.57 -5.34
N LEU A 171 41.51 -21.80 -4.81
CA LEU A 171 40.42 -22.78 -4.94
C LEU A 171 39.11 -22.30 -4.30
N ALA A 172 39.19 -21.65 -3.14
CA ALA A 172 38.02 -21.08 -2.47
C ALA A 172 37.39 -19.93 -3.29
N ILE A 173 38.22 -19.06 -3.86
CA ILE A 173 37.78 -17.97 -4.75
C ILE A 173 37.10 -18.55 -6.00
N GLN A 174 37.70 -19.57 -6.61
CA GLN A 174 37.13 -20.23 -7.79
C GLN A 174 35.76 -20.86 -7.48
N LYS A 175 35.62 -21.60 -6.37
CA LYS A 175 34.33 -22.17 -5.97
C LYS A 175 33.28 -21.12 -5.67
N ALA A 176 33.66 -19.99 -5.08
CA ALA A 176 32.74 -18.87 -4.85
C ALA A 176 32.24 -18.28 -6.17
N LEU A 177 33.12 -18.10 -7.16
CA LEU A 177 32.76 -17.63 -8.50
C LEU A 177 31.85 -18.61 -9.25
N GLU A 178 32.12 -19.91 -9.17
CA GLU A 178 31.27 -20.95 -9.75
C GLU A 178 29.86 -20.95 -9.15
N LYS A 179 29.75 -20.81 -7.81
CA LYS A 179 28.45 -20.74 -7.14
C LYS A 179 27.68 -19.47 -7.47
N LYS A 180 28.36 -18.33 -7.65
CA LYS A 180 27.74 -17.11 -8.16
C LYS A 180 27.18 -17.31 -9.57
N ALA A 181 27.97 -17.89 -10.49
CA ALA A 181 27.51 -18.15 -11.86
C ALA A 181 26.32 -19.14 -11.90
N GLN A 182 26.29 -20.14 -11.01
CA GLN A 182 25.13 -21.04 -10.86
C GLN A 182 23.87 -20.28 -10.40
N ALA A 183 24.01 -19.36 -9.44
CA ALA A 183 22.89 -18.55 -8.96
C ALA A 183 22.35 -17.59 -10.04
N GLU A 184 23.24 -17.05 -10.88
CA GLU A 184 22.88 -16.18 -12.01
C GLU A 184 22.10 -16.95 -13.08
N LYS A 185 22.57 -18.13 -13.49
CA LYS A 185 21.85 -19.02 -14.42
C LYS A 185 20.50 -19.48 -13.89
N TRP A 186 20.37 -19.69 -12.58
CA TRP A 186 19.08 -20.03 -11.96
C TRP A 186 18.10 -18.86 -12.00
N ALA A 187 18.57 -17.62 -11.84
CA ALA A 187 17.73 -16.43 -11.80
C ALA A 187 17.29 -15.96 -13.21
N GLU A 188 18.11 -16.19 -14.23
CA GLU A 188 17.88 -15.78 -15.62
C GLU A 188 16.47 -16.15 -16.17
N PRO A 189 16.00 -17.41 -16.10
CA PRO A 189 14.66 -17.76 -16.60
C PRO A 189 13.52 -17.10 -15.82
N HIS A 190 13.71 -16.84 -14.52
CA HIS A 190 12.71 -16.17 -13.69
C HIS A 190 12.64 -14.67 -14.01
N VAL A 191 13.78 -14.02 -14.23
CA VAL A 191 13.85 -12.62 -14.66
C VAL A 191 13.25 -12.45 -16.06
N GLU A 192 13.58 -13.34 -17.00
CA GLU A 192 13.00 -13.32 -18.35
C GLU A 192 11.48 -13.59 -18.32
N THR A 193 11.01 -14.48 -17.45
CA THR A 193 9.56 -14.71 -17.27
C THR A 193 8.85 -13.45 -16.73
N ILE A 194 9.45 -12.76 -15.77
CA ILE A 194 8.91 -11.52 -15.22
C ILE A 194 8.85 -10.45 -16.32
N LYS A 195 9.95 -10.29 -17.07
CA LYS A 195 10.08 -9.29 -18.13
C LYS A 195 9.09 -9.52 -19.29
N THR A 196 8.93 -10.77 -19.71
CA THR A 196 8.14 -11.11 -20.92
C THR A 196 6.67 -11.37 -20.64
N LYS A 197 6.30 -11.98 -19.51
CA LYS A 197 4.91 -12.35 -19.20
C LYS A 197 4.23 -11.39 -18.23
N TRP A 198 4.92 -11.03 -17.15
CA TRP A 198 4.29 -10.29 -16.06
C TRP A 198 4.26 -8.78 -16.28
N VAL A 199 5.36 -8.19 -16.77
CA VAL A 199 5.41 -6.74 -17.04
C VAL A 199 4.34 -6.30 -18.05
N PRO A 200 4.13 -6.98 -19.19
CA PRO A 200 3.06 -6.61 -20.13
C PRO A 200 1.67 -6.85 -19.55
N ALA A 201 1.43 -7.99 -18.88
CA ALA A 201 0.14 -8.28 -18.26
C ALA A 201 -0.25 -7.24 -17.20
N ILE A 202 0.71 -6.81 -16.39
CA ILE A 202 0.49 -5.75 -15.40
C ILE A 202 0.21 -4.41 -16.10
N LYS A 203 0.91 -4.07 -17.19
CA LYS A 203 0.63 -2.85 -17.96
C LYS A 203 -0.79 -2.85 -18.54
N GLU A 204 -1.20 -3.95 -19.18
CA GLU A 204 -2.55 -4.10 -19.74
C GLU A 204 -3.63 -3.98 -18.66
N GLN A 205 -3.45 -4.69 -17.54
CA GLN A 205 -4.35 -4.60 -16.39
C GLN A 205 -4.37 -3.18 -15.80
N TRP A 206 -3.23 -2.50 -15.75
CA TRP A 206 -3.15 -1.12 -15.25
C TRP A 206 -3.87 -0.15 -16.18
N VAL A 207 -3.81 -0.32 -17.50
CA VAL A 207 -4.57 0.49 -18.47
C VAL A 207 -6.08 0.27 -18.32
N VAL A 208 -6.53 -0.98 -18.12
CA VAL A 208 -7.94 -1.31 -17.89
C VAL A 208 -8.44 -0.72 -16.56
N ILE A 209 -7.67 -0.89 -15.49
CA ILE A 209 -7.98 -0.31 -14.17
C ILE A 209 -7.99 1.22 -14.28
N THR A 210 -7.03 1.83 -14.97
CA THR A 210 -6.98 3.29 -15.09
C THR A 210 -8.15 3.82 -15.92
N THR A 211 -8.61 3.11 -16.95
CA THR A 211 -9.77 3.54 -17.77
C THR A 211 -11.10 3.38 -17.03
N GLN A 212 -11.26 2.30 -16.24
CA GLN A 212 -12.49 2.04 -15.49
C GLN A 212 -12.57 2.82 -14.17
N VAL A 213 -11.46 2.91 -13.42
CA VAL A 213 -11.44 3.46 -12.06
C VAL A 213 -11.26 4.97 -12.05
N LYS A 214 -10.57 5.57 -13.04
CA LYS A 214 -10.37 7.03 -13.11
C LYS A 214 -11.67 7.85 -13.05
N PRO A 215 -12.74 7.55 -13.83
CA PRO A 215 -13.99 8.30 -13.72
C PRO A 215 -14.66 8.13 -12.35
N HIS A 216 -14.59 6.93 -11.75
CA HIS A 216 -15.15 6.68 -10.41
C HIS A 216 -14.38 7.41 -9.31
N VAL A 217 -13.04 7.44 -9.36
CA VAL A 217 -12.21 8.19 -8.42
C VAL A 217 -12.44 9.69 -8.56
N GLN A 218 -12.55 10.22 -9.79
CA GLN A 218 -12.87 11.62 -10.03
C GLN A 218 -14.26 11.98 -9.48
N SER A 219 -15.27 11.13 -9.71
CA SER A 219 -16.62 11.33 -9.14
C SER A 219 -16.63 11.25 -7.62
N LEU A 220 -15.94 10.27 -7.04
CA LEU A 220 -15.83 10.13 -5.60
C LEU A 220 -15.17 11.37 -5.02
N THR A 221 -14.02 11.78 -5.57
CA THR A 221 -13.27 12.97 -5.14
C THR A 221 -14.12 14.23 -5.20
N ALA A 222 -14.89 14.44 -6.28
CA ALA A 222 -15.80 15.58 -6.38
C ALA A 222 -16.86 15.55 -5.27
N LYS A 223 -17.49 14.40 -5.03
CA LYS A 223 -18.47 14.23 -3.95
C LYS A 223 -17.85 14.41 -2.57
N THR A 224 -16.63 13.93 -2.33
CA THR A 224 -15.96 14.13 -1.04
C THR A 224 -15.61 15.59 -0.81
N VAL A 225 -15.19 16.32 -1.84
CA VAL A 225 -14.92 17.77 -1.76
C VAL A 225 -16.21 18.54 -1.47
N GLU A 226 -17.32 18.20 -2.14
CA GLU A 226 -18.64 18.81 -1.87
C GLU A 226 -19.10 18.54 -0.43
N VAL A 227 -19.02 17.28 0.02
CA VAL A 227 -19.39 16.91 1.40
C VAL A 227 -18.46 17.58 2.40
N TYR A 228 -17.16 17.71 2.10
CA TYR A 228 -16.21 18.38 2.96
C TYR A 228 -16.49 19.88 3.08
N GLU A 229 -16.76 20.58 1.97
CA GLU A 229 -17.12 22.01 2.00
C GLU A 229 -18.48 22.23 2.68
N ALA A 230 -19.47 21.36 2.44
CA ALA A 230 -20.75 21.40 3.14
C ALA A 230 -20.60 21.14 4.65
N SER A 231 -19.74 20.20 5.04
CA SER A 231 -19.41 19.91 6.43
C SER A 231 -18.67 21.08 7.08
N LYS A 232 -17.67 21.64 6.41
CA LYS A 232 -16.90 22.80 6.87
C LYS A 232 -17.81 24.01 7.08
N THR A 233 -18.69 24.33 6.15
CA THR A 233 -19.66 25.44 6.28
C THR A 233 -20.64 25.21 7.43
N THR A 234 -21.07 23.96 7.65
CA THR A 234 -21.96 23.59 8.77
C THR A 234 -21.26 23.65 10.13
N ILE A 235 -19.99 23.23 10.20
CA ILE A 235 -19.21 23.13 11.45
C ILE A 235 -18.60 24.48 11.85
N THR A 236 -18.27 25.34 10.88
CA THR A 236 -17.68 26.68 11.11
C THR A 236 -18.39 27.49 12.21
N PRO A 237 -19.73 27.67 12.21
CA PRO A 237 -20.40 28.42 13.28
C PRO A 237 -20.29 27.77 14.67
N HIS A 238 -20.12 26.45 14.75
CA HIS A 238 -19.96 25.74 16.03
C HIS A 238 -18.54 25.88 16.56
N VAL A 239 -17.53 25.85 15.67
CA VAL A 239 -16.14 26.13 16.02
C VAL A 239 -15.99 27.57 16.50
N ILE A 240 -16.61 28.54 15.81
CA ILE A 240 -16.64 29.94 16.24
C ILE A 240 -17.26 30.06 17.64
N ARG A 241 -18.39 29.40 17.89
CA ARG A 241 -19.04 29.40 19.23
C ARG A 241 -18.15 28.80 20.32
N VAL A 242 -17.49 27.67 20.05
CA VAL A 242 -16.55 27.06 21.00
C VAL A 242 -15.35 27.98 21.25
N GLN A 243 -14.86 28.63 20.20
CA GLN A 243 -13.78 29.61 20.31
C GLN A 243 -14.20 30.84 21.13
N GLU A 244 -15.40 31.37 20.91
CA GLU A 244 -15.97 32.48 21.70
C GLU A 244 -16.15 32.11 23.18
N ILE A 245 -16.56 30.87 23.47
CA ILE A 245 -16.69 30.38 24.85
C ILE A 245 -15.31 30.18 25.48
N ALA A 246 -14.34 29.66 24.73
CA ALA A 246 -13.01 29.35 25.25
C ALA A 246 -12.12 30.61 25.38
N ASP A 247 -12.29 31.61 24.52
CA ASP A 247 -11.47 32.82 24.49
C ASP A 247 -11.39 33.53 25.85
N PRO A 248 -12.48 33.80 26.59
CA PRO A 248 -12.38 34.43 27.92
C PRO A 248 -11.55 33.62 28.91
N TYR A 249 -11.66 32.29 28.90
CA TYR A 249 -10.82 31.42 29.75
C TYR A 249 -9.34 31.45 29.34
N PHE A 250 -9.04 31.48 28.03
CA PHE A 250 -7.68 31.64 27.53
C PHE A 250 -7.11 33.02 27.87
N GLN A 251 -7.90 34.09 27.75
CA GLN A 251 -7.47 35.44 28.13
C GLN A 251 -7.22 35.54 29.64
N GLU A 252 -8.01 34.87 30.46
CA GLU A 252 -7.81 34.81 31.90
C GLU A 252 -6.56 34.00 32.27
N ALA A 253 -6.39 32.80 31.71
CA ALA A 253 -5.16 32.02 31.87
C ALA A 253 -3.93 32.79 31.38
N LYS A 254 -4.05 33.57 30.29
CA LYS A 254 -3.00 34.47 29.79
C LYS A 254 -2.73 35.60 30.78
N LYS A 255 -3.72 36.20 31.43
CA LYS A 255 -3.50 37.21 32.49
C LYS A 255 -2.70 36.62 33.66
N PHE A 256 -3.00 35.40 34.06
CA PHE A 256 -2.27 34.71 35.14
C PHE A 256 -0.86 34.26 34.71
N GLY A 257 -0.71 33.74 33.49
CA GLY A 257 0.56 33.20 33.00
C GLY A 257 1.54 34.26 32.50
N LYS A 258 1.05 35.37 31.94
CA LYS A 258 1.86 36.45 31.37
C LYS A 258 2.95 36.99 32.32
N PRO A 259 2.69 37.32 33.60
CA PRO A 259 3.75 37.80 34.49
C PRO A 259 4.86 36.77 34.70
N TYR A 260 4.53 35.47 34.77
CA TYR A 260 5.54 34.41 34.93
C TYR A 260 6.33 34.16 33.64
N ILE A 261 5.65 34.19 32.48
CA ILE A 261 6.31 34.08 31.17
C ILE A 261 7.24 35.28 30.95
N ASP A 262 6.78 36.49 31.26
CA ASP A 262 7.56 37.73 31.16
C ASP A 262 8.73 37.73 32.15
N GLN A 263 8.54 37.19 33.36
CA GLN A 263 9.62 37.03 34.34
C GLN A 263 10.67 36.02 33.88
N VAL A 264 10.25 34.87 33.37
CA VAL A 264 11.18 33.87 32.80
C VAL A 264 11.90 34.46 31.59
N ALA A 265 11.20 35.15 30.69
CA ALA A 265 11.78 35.78 29.51
C ALA A 265 12.77 36.90 29.89
N THR A 266 12.45 37.76 30.85
CA THR A 266 13.35 38.83 31.33
C THR A 266 14.58 38.27 32.04
N MET A 267 14.42 37.22 32.86
CA MET A 267 15.54 36.55 33.51
C MET A 267 16.45 35.81 32.52
N THR A 268 15.87 35.17 31.50
CA THR A 268 16.65 34.42 30.51
C THR A 268 17.24 35.30 29.41
N LYS A 269 16.67 36.48 29.12
CA LYS A 269 17.16 37.42 28.09
C LYS A 269 18.68 37.68 28.14
N PRO A 270 19.28 38.09 29.28
CA PRO A 270 20.72 38.34 29.32
C PRO A 270 21.56 37.08 29.08
N HIS A 271 21.09 35.90 29.51
CA HIS A 271 21.78 34.64 29.29
C HIS A 271 21.69 34.18 27.83
N VAL A 272 20.53 34.34 27.20
CA VAL A 272 20.32 34.05 25.78
C VAL A 272 21.13 35.02 24.92
N ASP A 273 21.16 36.31 25.26
CA ASP A 273 21.96 37.32 24.54
C ASP A 273 23.46 37.05 24.68
N LYS A 274 23.94 36.65 25.86
CA LYS A 274 25.34 36.25 26.08
C LYS A 274 25.71 35.00 25.28
N VAL A 275 24.84 33.99 25.27
CA VAL A 275 25.02 32.78 24.44
C VAL A 275 25.02 33.13 22.96
N LYS A 276 24.11 34.01 22.51
CA LYS A 276 24.04 34.46 21.11
C LYS A 276 25.31 35.19 20.69
N VAL A 277 25.85 36.07 21.53
CA VAL A 277 27.12 36.78 21.27
C VAL A 277 28.31 35.82 21.25
N ALA A 278 28.37 34.87 22.19
CA ALA A 278 29.43 33.86 22.23
C ALA A 278 29.36 32.89 21.04
N LEU A 279 28.16 32.58 20.54
CA LEU A 279 27.96 31.70 19.40
C LEU A 279 28.06 32.39 18.03
N LYS A 280 28.03 33.73 17.96
CA LYS A 280 28.19 34.51 16.71
C LYS A 280 29.39 34.06 15.85
N PRO A 281 30.63 33.92 16.37
CA PRO A 281 31.76 33.47 15.54
C PRO A 281 31.56 32.06 14.99
N TYR A 282 31.10 31.12 15.84
CA TYR A 282 30.83 29.74 15.42
C TYR A 282 29.68 29.63 14.42
N THR A 283 28.66 30.48 14.54
CA THR A 283 27.54 30.53 13.59
C THR A 283 28.00 31.05 12.24
N LYS A 284 28.87 32.08 12.21
CA LYS A 284 29.47 32.58 10.96
C LYS A 284 30.33 31.50 10.27
N GLU A 285 31.14 30.79 11.04
CA GLU A 285 31.99 29.73 10.51
C GLU A 285 31.17 28.53 10.02
N ALA A 286 30.11 28.14 10.75
CA ALA A 286 29.18 27.11 10.33
C ALA A 286 28.41 27.48 9.05
N VAL A 287 27.94 28.73 8.93
CA VAL A 287 27.29 29.23 7.72
C VAL A 287 28.25 29.22 6.53
N HIS A 288 29.51 29.61 6.73
CA HIS A 288 30.54 29.56 5.68
C HIS A 288 30.87 28.13 5.24
N ALA A 289 31.06 27.22 6.19
CA ALA A 289 31.29 25.81 5.91
C ALA A 289 30.09 25.17 5.19
N TYR A 290 28.88 25.51 5.60
CA TYR A 290 27.65 25.05 4.97
C TYR A 290 27.50 25.61 3.54
N GLY A 291 27.86 26.88 3.31
CA GLY A 291 27.91 27.48 1.98
C GLY A 291 28.84 26.73 1.03
N LYS A 292 30.09 26.49 1.45
CA LYS A 292 31.06 25.70 0.68
C LYS A 292 30.58 24.27 0.41
N PHE A 293 29.92 23.66 1.40
CA PHE A 293 29.33 22.34 1.26
C PHE A 293 28.20 22.34 0.22
N LEU A 294 27.30 23.33 0.25
CA LEU A 294 26.22 23.45 -0.72
C LEU A 294 26.72 23.69 -2.14
N GLU A 295 27.74 24.54 -2.32
CA GLU A 295 28.40 24.73 -3.61
C GLU A 295 28.97 23.41 -4.14
N SER A 296 29.75 22.71 -3.32
CA SER A 296 30.35 21.43 -3.67
C SER A 296 29.29 20.37 -3.99
N ALA A 297 28.23 20.31 -3.19
CA ALA A 297 27.10 19.42 -3.40
C ALA A 297 26.38 19.72 -4.72
N THR A 298 26.19 21.00 -5.05
CA THR A 298 25.56 21.42 -6.31
C THR A 298 26.44 21.04 -7.51
N THR A 299 27.76 21.26 -7.44
CA THR A 299 28.69 20.83 -8.49
C THR A 299 28.67 19.31 -8.67
N TYR A 300 28.70 18.54 -7.58
CA TYR A 300 28.66 17.08 -7.63
C TYR A 300 27.32 16.55 -8.15
N HIS A 301 26.20 17.14 -7.73
CA HIS A 301 24.86 16.82 -8.22
C HIS A 301 24.78 17.00 -9.73
N ASN A 302 25.27 18.13 -10.25
CA ASN A 302 25.33 18.40 -11.69
C ASN A 302 26.21 17.38 -12.43
N GLN A 303 27.37 17.02 -11.88
CA GLN A 303 28.26 16.00 -12.47
C GLN A 303 27.58 14.62 -12.52
N VAL A 304 26.94 14.21 -11.43
CA VAL A 304 26.20 12.94 -11.36
C VAL A 304 25.00 12.98 -12.30
N GLN A 305 24.32 14.11 -12.45
CA GLN A 305 23.22 14.27 -13.39
C GLN A 305 23.69 14.01 -14.84
N VAL A 306 24.86 14.54 -15.22
CA VAL A 306 25.48 14.28 -16.54
C VAL A 306 25.85 12.80 -16.69
N THR A 307 26.53 12.20 -15.71
CA THR A 307 26.94 10.77 -15.77
C THR A 307 25.73 9.82 -15.80
N VAL A 308 24.69 10.11 -15.02
CA VAL A 308 23.45 9.31 -15.00
C VAL A 308 22.71 9.46 -16.33
N GLN A 309 22.67 10.66 -16.91
CA GLN A 309 22.09 10.86 -18.24
C GLN A 309 22.82 10.05 -19.31
N GLU A 310 24.16 10.14 -19.36
CA GLU A 310 24.98 9.40 -20.33
C GLU A 310 24.82 7.89 -20.20
N THR A 311 24.78 7.37 -18.97
CA THR A 311 24.59 5.94 -18.71
C THR A 311 23.18 5.45 -19.03
N LEU A 312 22.15 6.25 -18.78
CA LEU A 312 20.76 5.92 -19.12
C LEU A 312 20.54 5.95 -20.65
N GLU A 313 21.15 6.88 -21.37
CA GLU A 313 21.06 6.97 -22.84
C GLU A 313 21.83 5.86 -23.56
N LYS A 314 22.89 5.31 -22.94
CA LYS A 314 23.75 4.26 -23.51
C LYS A 314 23.09 2.88 -23.61
N HIS A 315 22.09 2.56 -22.79
CA HIS A 315 21.41 1.26 -22.83
C HIS A 315 19.97 1.38 -23.36
N GLU A 316 19.61 0.55 -24.33
CA GLU A 316 18.28 0.58 -24.97
C GLU A 316 17.11 0.37 -23.99
N LEU A 317 17.33 -0.36 -22.89
CA LEU A 317 16.34 -0.61 -21.84
C LEU A 317 16.13 0.58 -20.90
N THR A 318 17.15 1.40 -20.68
CA THR A 318 17.12 2.54 -19.74
C THR A 318 16.89 3.88 -20.43
N LYS A 319 17.06 3.93 -21.75
CA LYS A 319 16.75 5.09 -22.60
C LYS A 319 15.33 5.66 -22.39
N PRO A 320 14.25 4.85 -22.27
CA PRO A 320 12.91 5.38 -21.94
C PRO A 320 12.78 5.89 -20.50
N LEU A 321 13.72 5.56 -19.60
CA LEU A 321 13.77 6.05 -18.22
C LEU A 321 14.61 7.33 -18.07
N ALA A 322 15.25 7.83 -19.15
CA ALA A 322 16.05 9.06 -19.18
C ALA A 322 15.18 10.34 -19.12
N MET A 323 14.17 10.36 -18.24
CA MET A 323 13.36 11.54 -17.97
C MET A 323 14.16 12.51 -17.09
N LYS A 324 14.12 13.81 -17.42
CA LYS A 324 14.86 14.86 -16.69
C LYS A 324 14.61 14.83 -15.16
N GLU A 325 13.37 14.55 -14.75
CA GLU A 325 12.98 14.43 -13.35
C GLU A 325 13.65 13.23 -12.66
N LEU A 326 13.71 12.08 -13.33
CA LEU A 326 14.27 10.84 -12.78
C LEU A 326 15.79 10.93 -12.62
N ILE A 327 16.48 11.55 -13.59
CA ILE A 327 17.92 11.82 -13.51
C ILE A 327 18.21 12.76 -12.33
N TRP A 328 17.39 13.81 -12.15
CA TRP A 328 17.50 14.71 -11.00
C TRP A 328 17.29 14.00 -9.66
N PHE A 329 16.30 13.10 -9.56
CA PHE A 329 16.05 12.29 -8.35
C PHE A 329 17.18 11.30 -8.06
N ILE A 330 17.74 10.63 -9.07
CA ILE A 330 18.88 9.71 -8.89
C ILE A 330 20.12 10.48 -8.43
N ALA A 331 20.42 11.62 -9.05
CA ALA A 331 21.54 12.46 -8.65
C ALA A 331 21.39 12.96 -7.20
N SER A 332 20.16 13.37 -6.81
CA SER A 332 19.83 13.76 -5.44
C SER A 332 19.96 12.59 -4.45
N ALA A 333 19.55 11.39 -4.83
CA ALA A 333 19.64 10.19 -4.00
C ALA A 333 21.11 9.77 -3.76
N LEU A 334 21.94 9.82 -4.80
CA LEU A 334 23.38 9.55 -4.72
C LEU A 334 24.10 10.57 -3.83
N LEU A 335 23.67 11.84 -3.86
CA LEU A 335 24.20 12.88 -2.99
C LEU A 335 23.75 12.75 -1.52
N ALA A 336 22.54 12.26 -1.28
CA ALA A 336 21.99 12.09 0.06
C ALA A 336 22.58 10.88 0.82
N LEU A 337 23.00 9.84 0.10
CA LEU A 337 23.54 8.59 0.67
C LEU A 337 24.74 8.80 1.62
N PRO A 338 25.80 9.55 1.25
CA PRO A 338 26.90 9.88 2.16
C PRO A 338 26.46 10.64 3.40
N ILE A 339 25.53 11.61 3.24
CA ILE A 339 25.01 12.43 4.35
C ILE A 339 24.29 11.56 5.37
N ILE A 340 23.46 10.62 4.89
CA ILE A 340 22.72 9.69 5.75
C ILE A 340 23.66 8.71 6.47
N ILE A 341 24.73 8.25 5.80
CA ILE A 341 25.75 7.38 6.42
C ILE A 341 26.50 8.14 7.51
N LEU A 342 26.94 9.37 7.23
CA LEU A 342 27.62 10.24 8.20
C LEU A 342 26.70 10.55 9.38
N ALA A 343 25.43 10.90 9.14
CA ALA A 343 24.45 11.17 10.18
C ALA A 343 24.20 9.95 11.08
N ARG A 344 24.18 8.73 10.51
CA ARG A 344 24.07 7.48 11.28
C ARG A 344 25.32 7.20 12.12
N ALA A 345 26.51 7.44 11.58
CA ALA A 345 27.77 7.28 12.31
C ALA A 345 27.90 8.33 13.43
N CYS A 346 27.57 9.60 13.19
CA CYS A 346 27.53 10.62 14.23
C CYS A 346 26.48 10.28 15.29
N SER A 347 25.29 9.81 14.90
CA SER A 347 24.24 9.40 15.85
C SER A 347 24.66 8.23 16.73
N SER A 348 25.42 7.25 16.22
CA SER A 348 25.90 6.13 17.06
C SER A 348 26.97 6.55 18.07
N ILE A 349 27.79 7.54 17.72
CA ILE A 349 28.86 8.07 18.58
C ILE A 349 28.31 9.00 19.66
N PHE A 350 27.41 9.94 19.30
CA PHE A 350 26.90 10.97 20.20
C PHE A 350 25.61 10.56 20.93
N CYS A 351 24.73 9.77 20.32
CA CYS A 351 23.51 9.29 20.96
C CYS A 351 23.73 7.90 21.56
N LYS A 352 24.40 7.81 22.71
CA LYS A 352 24.41 6.59 23.52
C LYS A 352 22.97 6.28 23.93
N LYS A 353 22.41 5.18 23.43
CA LYS A 353 21.10 4.68 23.89
C LYS A 353 21.16 4.50 25.42
N ALA A 354 20.26 5.17 26.14
CA ALA A 354 20.07 4.94 27.56
C ALA A 354 19.80 3.44 27.78
N LYS A 355 20.61 2.79 28.63
CA LYS A 355 20.35 1.42 29.07
C LYS A 355 19.00 1.44 29.80
N LYS A 356 18.00 0.74 29.27
CA LYS A 356 16.76 0.48 30.03
C LYS A 356 17.14 -0.28 31.30
N PRO A 357 16.63 0.10 32.49
CA PRO A 357 16.84 -0.67 33.68
C PRO A 357 16.19 -2.05 33.49
N THR A 358 16.95 -3.10 33.77
CA THR A 358 16.46 -4.47 33.85
C THR A 358 15.40 -4.54 34.93
N ARG A 359 14.14 -4.62 34.50
CA ARG A 359 13.00 -4.84 35.39
C ARG A 359 13.06 -6.30 35.84
N ASN A 360 13.73 -6.55 36.96
CA ASN A 360 13.64 -7.83 37.67
C ASN A 360 12.18 -8.03 38.06
N ALA A 361 11.51 -8.99 37.41
CA ALA A 361 10.19 -9.43 37.80
C ALA A 361 10.31 -10.23 39.10
N GLN A 362 9.57 -9.79 40.12
CA GLN A 362 9.33 -10.51 41.36
C GLN A 362 8.92 -11.96 41.11
N THR A 363 9.67 -12.89 41.67
CA THR A 363 9.21 -14.26 41.93
C THR A 363 8.79 -14.33 43.40
N ASN A 364 7.52 -14.68 43.63
CA ASN A 364 6.85 -14.76 44.93
C ASN A 364 7.56 -15.68 45.95
N PRO A 365 7.52 -15.39 47.26
CA PRO A 365 7.97 -16.32 48.30
C PRO A 365 6.85 -17.30 48.69
N SER A 366 7.03 -18.58 48.40
CA SER A 366 6.17 -19.66 48.87
C SER A 366 6.58 -20.12 50.28
N ARG A 367 5.87 -19.57 51.27
CA ARG A 367 5.33 -20.23 52.47
C ARG A 367 5.83 -21.67 52.76
N ARG A 368 6.71 -21.83 53.76
CA ARG A 368 6.73 -23.01 54.65
C ARG A 368 6.83 -22.61 56.12
N LYS A 369 5.69 -22.71 56.81
CA LYS A 369 5.56 -23.07 58.24
C LYS A 369 6.41 -24.32 58.53
N ALA A 370 6.89 -24.66 59.72
CA ALA A 370 6.92 -24.11 61.07
C ALA A 370 7.80 -25.07 61.90
N LYS A 371 8.46 -24.62 62.98
CA LYS A 371 8.32 -25.21 64.34
C LYS A 371 9.25 -24.54 65.35
N ARG A 372 8.69 -24.41 66.55
CA ARG A 372 9.29 -23.96 67.80
C ARG A 372 10.45 -24.87 68.25
N GLY A 373 11.43 -24.27 68.91
CA GLY A 373 12.42 -24.89 69.79
C GLY A 373 13.22 -23.78 70.47
N HIS A 374 13.12 -23.68 71.80
CA HIS A 374 13.74 -22.67 72.67
C HIS A 374 15.27 -22.92 72.85
N PRO A 375 16.05 -22.08 73.58
CA PRO A 375 17.47 -21.90 73.39
C PRO A 375 18.24 -22.82 74.35
N ASP A 376 19.56 -22.86 74.23
CA ASP A 376 20.55 -22.99 75.32
C ASP A 376 21.82 -23.64 74.79
N LYS A 377 22.82 -22.81 74.52
CA LYS A 377 24.14 -22.82 75.17
C LYS A 377 25.07 -21.80 74.51
#